data_AF-A0A0N5CSF4-F1
#
_entry.id   AF-A0A0N5CSF4-F1
#
_cell.length_a   1.000
_cell.length_b   1.000
_cell.length_c   1.000
_cell.angle_alpha   90.00
_cell.angle_beta   90.00
_cell.angle_gamma   90.00
#
_symmetry.space_group_name_H-M   'P 1'
#
loop_
_entity.id
_entity.type
_entity.pdbx_description
1 polymer ?
#
loop_
_entity_poly.entity_id
_entity_poly.type
_entity_poly.pdbx_seq_one_letter_code
_entity_poly.pdbx_strand_id
1 'polypeptide(L)'
;MSKRFLAFNDFDELVEMPPGGTNEMLKTDLRRCLKESTLLSTMTVSTAIELLHAFLESGHSITLDPTFPKKPPNAFSIFIKKLGQNRFSSDASNMWKSESNAAEKAEAEREALHLMEKYITDLQAFKEKYPNLTESHSSYVDNLMANAQKTINKSKAGKCLNNKKKLSKKKEQKTAFDLFALTLTSKYADMEPEKREKKLRKKFDRLNCGEREIYEKLAAAL
;
A
#
# COMPACT_ATOMS: atom_id res chain seq x y z
N MET A 1 4.97 19.61 51.54
CA MET A 1 4.18 18.65 50.73
C MET A 1 5.11 17.54 50.25
N SER A 2 5.35 16.53 51.07
CA SER A 2 6.25 15.41 50.72
C SER A 2 5.47 14.43 49.84
N LYS A 3 5.84 14.30 48.57
CA LYS A 3 5.30 13.27 47.68
C LYS A 3 5.92 11.93 48.10
N ARG A 4 5.25 11.19 48.98
CA ARG A 4 5.57 9.78 49.22
C ARG A 4 5.42 9.04 47.90
N PHE A 5 6.50 8.42 47.43
CA PHE A 5 6.39 7.37 46.43
C PHE A 5 5.64 6.22 47.09
N LEU A 6 4.52 5.82 46.49
CA LEU A 6 3.79 4.61 46.88
C LEU A 6 4.74 3.43 46.70
N ALA A 7 4.98 2.69 47.78
CA ALA A 7 5.76 1.48 47.72
C ALA A 7 4.89 0.38 47.08
N PHE A 8 5.53 -0.65 46.52
CA PHE A 8 4.85 -1.78 45.87
C PHE A 8 3.87 -2.53 46.80
N ASN A 9 3.98 -2.30 48.12
CA ASN A 9 3.10 -2.86 49.16
C ASN A 9 1.83 -2.03 49.40
N ASP A 10 1.74 -0.81 48.88
CA ASP A 10 0.55 0.06 49.04
C ASP A 10 -0.57 -0.27 48.02
N PHE A 11 -0.35 -1.28 47.17
CA PHE A 11 -1.32 -1.73 46.15
C PHE A 11 -2.38 -2.70 46.66
N ASP A 12 -2.26 -3.17 47.91
CA ASP A 12 -3.13 -4.22 48.45
C ASP A 12 -4.57 -3.72 48.75
N GLU A 13 -4.83 -2.40 48.76
CA GLU A 13 -6.14 -1.83 49.14
C GLU A 13 -6.94 -1.16 48.00
N LEU A 14 -6.38 -1.01 46.78
CA LEU A 14 -6.99 -0.17 45.72
C LEU A 14 -7.46 -0.92 44.47
N VAL A 15 -7.28 -2.24 44.39
CA VAL A 15 -7.62 -3.03 43.20
C VAL A 15 -8.67 -4.09 43.57
N GLU A 16 -9.93 -3.85 43.19
CA GLU A 16 -10.98 -4.88 43.22
C GLU A 16 -10.61 -6.01 42.24
N MET A 17 -10.31 -7.18 42.80
CA MET A 17 -9.93 -8.34 42.00
C MET A 17 -11.17 -9.02 41.39
N PRO A 18 -11.11 -9.50 40.14
CA PRO A 18 -12.19 -10.27 39.54
C PRO A 18 -12.47 -11.56 40.35
N PRO A 19 -13.69 -12.13 40.27
CA PRO A 19 -14.08 -13.30 41.06
C PRO A 19 -13.12 -14.47 40.83
N GLY A 20 -12.46 -14.94 41.89
CA GLY A 20 -11.47 -16.03 41.86
C GLY A 20 -10.02 -15.58 41.67
N GLY A 21 -9.74 -14.28 41.50
CA GLY A 21 -8.39 -13.73 41.44
C GLY A 21 -7.83 -13.47 42.85
N THR A 22 -6.66 -14.01 43.15
CA THR A 22 -5.95 -13.70 44.41
C THR A 22 -4.89 -12.62 44.19
N ASN A 23 -4.59 -11.85 45.23
CA ASN A 23 -3.54 -10.82 45.17
C ASN A 23 -2.16 -11.43 44.83
N GLU A 24 -1.89 -12.66 45.25
CA GLU A 24 -0.69 -13.41 44.85
C GLU A 24 -0.62 -13.69 43.35
N MET A 25 -1.75 -13.96 42.69
CA MET A 25 -1.80 -14.09 41.22
C MET A 25 -1.49 -12.76 40.55
N LEU A 26 -2.04 -11.65 41.04
CA LEU A 26 -1.74 -10.30 40.53
C LEU A 26 -0.25 -9.96 40.68
N LYS A 27 0.34 -10.22 41.85
CA LYS A 27 1.77 -10.00 42.10
C LYS A 27 2.64 -10.85 41.17
N THR A 28 2.23 -12.09 40.89
CA THR A 28 2.94 -12.99 39.97
C THR A 28 2.84 -12.51 38.53
N ASP A 29 1.65 -12.12 38.07
CA ASP A 29 1.43 -11.62 36.71
C ASP A 29 2.12 -10.28 36.47
N LEU A 30 2.04 -9.35 37.43
CA LEU A 30 2.72 -8.07 37.35
C LEU A 30 4.24 -8.25 37.26
N ARG A 31 4.82 -9.16 38.06
CA ARG A 31 6.25 -9.50 37.96
C ARG A 31 6.60 -10.11 36.61
N ARG A 32 5.77 -11.00 36.07
CA ARG A 32 5.96 -11.62 34.75
C ARG A 32 5.90 -10.57 33.64
N CYS A 33 4.84 -9.77 33.59
CA CYS A 33 4.67 -8.72 32.58
C CYS A 33 5.77 -7.66 32.68
N LEU A 34 6.17 -7.27 33.91
CA LEU A 34 7.29 -6.35 34.08
C LEU A 34 8.60 -6.97 33.58
N LYS A 35 8.88 -8.23 33.90
CA LYS A 35 10.05 -8.96 33.39
C LYS A 35 10.04 -9.05 31.86
N GLU A 36 8.91 -9.37 31.25
CA GLU A 36 8.76 -9.42 29.79
C GLU A 36 8.89 -8.04 29.12
N SER A 37 8.33 -6.99 29.73
CA SER A 37 8.40 -5.62 29.21
C SER A 37 9.77 -4.96 29.36
N THR A 38 10.56 -5.41 30.35
CA THR A 38 11.94 -4.93 30.62
C THR A 38 13.01 -5.85 30.05
N LEU A 39 12.62 -7.01 29.51
CA LEU A 39 13.50 -7.88 28.74
C LEU A 39 13.89 -7.12 27.47
N LEU A 40 15.08 -6.52 27.52
CA LEU A 40 15.74 -6.02 26.31
C LEU A 40 15.81 -7.20 25.34
N SER A 41 15.30 -7.02 24.13
CA SER A 41 15.44 -8.02 23.07
C SER A 41 16.94 -8.20 22.81
N THR A 42 17.54 -9.22 23.42
CA THR A 42 18.96 -9.52 23.25
C THR A 42 19.12 -10.40 22.03
N MET A 43 19.78 -9.86 21.00
CA MET A 43 20.17 -10.62 19.83
C MET A 43 21.62 -11.09 20.01
N THR A 44 21.91 -12.34 19.64
CA THR A 44 23.30 -12.80 19.62
C THR A 44 24.07 -12.07 18.54
N VAL A 45 25.38 -11.87 18.74
CA VAL A 45 26.24 -11.23 17.72
C VAL A 45 26.23 -12.04 16.41
N SER A 46 26.15 -13.37 16.46
CA SER A 46 26.03 -14.22 15.26
C SER A 46 24.77 -13.88 14.46
N THR A 47 23.62 -13.86 15.12
CA THR A 47 22.35 -13.50 14.47
C THR A 47 22.38 -12.07 13.92
N ALA A 48 23.03 -11.14 14.62
CA ALA A 48 23.22 -9.78 14.15
C ALA A 48 24.04 -9.74 12.86
N ILE A 49 25.15 -10.48 12.80
CA ILE A 49 26.01 -10.57 11.62
C ILE A 49 25.28 -11.20 10.45
N GLU A 50 24.51 -12.27 10.67
CA GLU A 50 23.71 -12.92 9.63
C GLU A 50 22.67 -11.96 9.04
N LEU A 51 21.95 -11.22 9.88
CA LEU A 51 20.98 -10.22 9.43
C LEU A 51 21.64 -9.07 8.69
N LEU A 52 22.80 -8.59 9.17
CA LEU A 52 23.57 -7.56 8.49
C LEU A 52 24.06 -8.03 7.14
N HIS A 53 24.56 -9.26 7.05
CA HIS A 53 25.01 -9.85 5.79
C HIS A 53 23.86 -9.97 4.79
N ALA A 54 22.73 -10.56 5.22
CA ALA A 54 21.53 -10.68 4.40
C ALA A 54 21.00 -9.31 3.95
N PHE A 55 21.08 -8.30 4.82
CA PHE A 55 20.73 -6.94 4.46
C PHE A 55 21.71 -6.34 3.43
N LEU A 56 23.02 -6.48 3.63
CA LEU A 56 24.04 -5.94 2.72
C LEU A 56 23.98 -6.59 1.34
N GLU A 57 23.66 -7.88 1.26
CA GLU A 57 23.40 -8.61 -0.01
C GLU A 57 22.10 -8.17 -0.69
N SER A 58 21.16 -7.59 0.05
CA SER A 58 19.91 -7.10 -0.51
C SER A 58 20.18 -5.94 -1.47
N GLY A 59 19.42 -5.90 -2.58
CA GLY A 59 19.48 -4.83 -3.57
C GLY A 59 19.31 -3.42 -2.97
N HIS A 60 18.58 -3.30 -1.86
CA HIS A 60 18.24 -2.03 -1.24
C HIS A 60 19.39 -1.38 -0.46
N SER A 61 20.36 -2.18 0.01
CA SER A 61 21.47 -1.68 0.85
C SER A 61 22.31 -0.60 0.15
N ILE A 62 22.40 -0.64 -1.18
CA ILE A 62 23.15 0.35 -1.97
C ILE A 62 22.62 1.78 -1.81
N THR A 63 21.36 1.93 -1.39
CA THR A 63 20.76 3.25 -1.15
C THR A 63 21.34 3.94 0.08
N LEU A 64 22.07 3.21 0.93
CA LEU A 64 22.82 3.76 2.06
C LEU A 64 24.13 4.41 1.62
N ASP A 65 24.63 4.13 0.41
CA ASP A 65 25.84 4.77 -0.09
C ASP A 65 25.59 6.29 -0.25
N PRO A 66 26.43 7.16 0.34
CA PRO A 66 26.25 8.61 0.25
C PRO A 66 26.25 9.17 -1.18
N THR A 67 26.89 8.46 -2.11
CA THR A 67 27.00 8.81 -3.53
C THR A 67 25.85 8.23 -4.36
N PHE A 68 24.97 7.42 -3.77
CA PHE A 68 23.83 6.84 -4.47
C PHE A 68 22.87 7.95 -4.95
N PRO A 69 22.51 7.99 -6.24
CA PRO A 69 21.58 8.98 -6.77
C PRO A 69 20.24 8.93 -6.04
N LYS A 70 19.73 10.09 -5.62
CA LYS A 70 18.44 10.19 -4.93
C LYS A 70 17.32 10.48 -5.93
N LYS A 71 16.17 9.85 -5.70
CA LYS A 71 14.98 10.06 -6.54
C LYS A 71 14.58 11.54 -6.56
N PRO A 72 14.39 12.15 -7.74
CA PRO A 72 14.04 13.55 -7.86
C PRO A 72 12.61 13.84 -7.38
N PRO A 73 12.32 15.10 -6.99
CA PRO A 73 10.97 15.53 -6.63
C PRO A 73 10.02 15.43 -7.83
N ASN A 74 8.73 15.18 -7.56
CA ASN A 74 7.71 15.15 -8.59
C ASN A 74 7.30 16.58 -9.03
N ALA A 75 6.59 16.69 -10.16
CA ALA A 75 6.16 17.97 -10.72
C ALA A 75 5.36 18.83 -9.72
N PHE A 76 4.48 18.21 -8.94
CA PHE A 76 3.72 18.91 -7.90
C PHE A 76 4.62 19.50 -6.80
N SER A 77 5.60 18.74 -6.31
CA SER A 77 6.55 19.21 -5.31
C SER A 77 7.41 20.36 -5.84
N ILE A 78 7.82 20.30 -7.12
CA ILE A 78 8.56 21.39 -7.76
C ILE A 78 7.68 22.64 -7.86
N PHE A 79 6.44 22.49 -8.33
CA PHE A 79 5.47 23.57 -8.45
C PHE A 79 5.19 24.27 -7.12
N ILE A 80 4.87 23.50 -6.07
CA ILE A 80 4.59 24.07 -4.75
C ILE A 80 5.81 24.76 -4.16
N LYS A 81 7.02 24.21 -4.38
CA LYS A 81 8.26 24.85 -3.96
C LYS A 81 8.49 26.18 -4.70
N LYS A 82 8.20 26.25 -6.00
CA LYS A 82 8.31 27.49 -6.79
C LYS A 82 7.34 28.57 -6.30
N LEU A 83 6.16 28.18 -5.85
CA LEU A 83 5.16 29.09 -5.28
C LEU A 83 5.45 29.49 -3.82
N GLY A 84 6.52 28.97 -3.21
CA GLY A 84 6.85 29.23 -1.81
C GLY A 84 5.82 28.67 -0.82
N GLN A 85 4.96 27.75 -1.25
CA GLN A 85 3.89 27.19 -0.43
C GLN A 85 4.32 25.89 0.25
N ASN A 86 3.64 25.55 1.34
CA ASN A 86 3.82 24.24 1.96
C ASN A 86 3.00 23.18 1.19
N ARG A 87 3.61 22.02 0.90
CA ARG A 87 2.94 20.85 0.28
C ARG A 87 1.75 20.32 1.07
N PHE A 88 1.68 20.64 2.36
CA PHE A 88 0.58 20.27 3.25
C PHE A 88 -0.46 21.39 3.44
N SER A 89 -0.31 22.52 2.74
CA SER A 89 -1.36 23.54 2.73
C SER A 89 -2.63 23.01 2.06
N SER A 90 -3.78 23.43 2.58
CA SER A 90 -5.10 23.14 1.98
C SER A 90 -5.19 23.60 0.53
N ASP A 91 -4.47 24.67 0.20
CA ASP A 91 -4.63 25.39 -1.06
C ASP A 91 -3.71 24.84 -2.16
N ALA A 92 -2.64 24.13 -1.81
CA ALA A 92 -1.68 23.54 -2.75
C ALA A 92 -2.36 22.68 -3.84
N SER A 93 -3.35 21.87 -3.46
CA SER A 93 -4.08 21.02 -4.43
C SER A 93 -4.98 21.85 -5.35
N ASN A 94 -5.58 22.92 -4.83
CA ASN A 94 -6.43 23.81 -5.61
C ASN A 94 -5.59 24.63 -6.59
N MET A 95 -4.43 25.12 -6.16
CA MET A 95 -3.48 25.85 -7.02
C MET A 95 -2.98 25.00 -8.19
N TRP A 96 -2.73 23.70 -7.98
CA TRP A 96 -2.32 22.77 -9.03
C TRP A 96 -3.42 22.47 -10.08
N LYS A 97 -4.69 22.60 -9.67
CA LYS A 97 -5.86 22.40 -10.53
C LYS A 97 -6.34 23.68 -11.21
N SER A 98 -5.94 24.84 -10.69
CA SER A 98 -6.30 26.14 -11.24
C SER A 98 -5.72 26.33 -12.64
N GLU A 99 -6.54 26.80 -13.57
CA GLU A 99 -6.11 27.14 -14.93
C GLU A 99 -5.19 28.38 -14.95
N SER A 100 -5.28 29.25 -13.93
CA SER A 100 -4.42 30.42 -13.80
C SER A 100 -2.95 30.06 -13.64
N ASN A 101 -2.63 28.88 -13.11
CA ASN A 101 -1.26 28.41 -12.90
C ASN A 101 -0.83 27.37 -13.95
N ALA A 102 -1.51 27.31 -15.09
CA ALA A 102 -1.26 26.30 -16.12
C ALA A 102 0.17 26.39 -16.70
N ALA A 103 0.72 27.60 -16.82
CA ALA A 103 2.07 27.83 -17.33
C ALA A 103 3.14 27.30 -16.36
N GLU A 104 3.03 27.62 -15.08
CA GLU A 104 3.94 27.21 -14.00
C GLU A 104 3.85 25.69 -13.79
N LYS A 105 2.66 25.12 -13.96
CA LYS A 105 2.45 23.68 -13.95
C LYS A 105 3.18 23.00 -15.11
N ALA A 106 3.00 23.49 -16.34
CA ALA A 106 3.67 22.92 -17.51
C ALA A 106 5.20 23.03 -17.39
N GLU A 107 5.69 24.13 -16.82
CA GLU A 107 7.10 24.29 -16.51
C GLU A 107 7.59 23.29 -15.46
N ALA A 108 6.86 23.10 -14.37
CA ALA A 108 7.20 22.13 -13.34
C ALA A 108 7.14 20.68 -13.84
N GLU A 109 6.21 20.36 -14.75
CA GLU A 109 6.13 19.07 -15.42
C GLU A 109 7.35 18.82 -16.32
N ARG A 110 7.77 19.83 -17.10
CA ARG A 110 8.99 19.77 -17.92
C ARG A 110 10.25 19.63 -17.08
N GLU A 111 10.36 20.38 -15.98
CA GLU A 111 11.50 20.29 -15.07
C GLU A 111 11.57 18.92 -14.37
N ALA A 112 10.42 18.40 -13.91
CA ALA A 112 10.36 17.06 -13.32
C ALA A 112 10.79 15.98 -14.32
N LEU A 113 10.38 16.10 -15.59
CA LEU A 113 10.80 15.20 -16.65
C LEU A 113 12.32 15.25 -16.85
N HIS A 114 12.88 16.44 -16.96
CA HIS A 114 14.33 16.63 -17.15
C HIS A 114 15.14 16.07 -15.97
N LEU A 115 14.72 16.32 -14.73
CA LEU A 115 15.36 15.76 -13.54
C LEU A 115 15.28 14.23 -13.50
N MET A 116 14.19 13.65 -13.98
CA MET A 116 14.01 12.21 -14.05
C MET A 116 14.91 11.57 -15.12
N GLU A 117 15.11 12.23 -16.26
CA GLU A 117 16.07 11.81 -17.29
C GLU A 117 17.50 11.84 -16.75
N LYS A 118 17.88 12.95 -16.11
CA LYS A 118 19.18 13.08 -15.46
C LYS A 118 19.40 12.00 -14.39
N TYR A 119 18.38 11.70 -13.60
CA TYR A 119 18.45 10.65 -12.59
C TYR A 119 18.76 9.26 -13.20
N ILE A 120 18.24 8.94 -14.38
CA ILE A 120 18.58 7.69 -15.08
C ILE A 120 20.05 7.70 -15.48
N THR A 121 20.55 8.81 -16.03
CA THR A 121 21.97 8.96 -16.38
C THR A 121 22.87 8.84 -15.15
N ASP A 122 22.48 9.45 -14.02
CA ASP A 122 23.22 9.36 -12.76
C ASP A 122 23.24 7.92 -12.22
N LEU A 123 22.14 7.17 -12.35
CA LEU A 123 22.09 5.74 -11.99
C LEU A 123 22.99 4.87 -12.89
N GLN A 124 23.05 5.18 -14.19
CA GLN A 124 23.96 4.51 -15.12
C GLN A 124 25.42 4.79 -14.76
N ALA A 125 25.76 6.05 -14.52
CA ALA A 125 27.10 6.45 -14.10
C ALA A 125 27.49 5.81 -12.76
N PHE A 126 26.54 5.65 -11.83
CA PHE A 126 26.78 4.92 -10.58
C PHE A 126 27.12 3.45 -10.84
N LYS A 127 26.39 2.78 -11.73
CA LYS A 127 26.65 1.38 -12.12
C LYS A 127 28.04 1.21 -12.75
N GLU A 128 28.45 2.16 -13.60
CA GLU A 128 29.78 2.16 -14.23
C GLU A 128 30.90 2.43 -13.22
N LYS A 129 30.66 3.33 -12.26
CA LYS A 129 31.64 3.69 -11.22
C LYS A 129 31.91 2.54 -10.24
N TYR A 130 30.93 1.68 -10.00
CA TYR A 130 31.04 0.55 -9.07
C TYR A 130 30.86 -0.79 -9.80
N PRO A 131 31.91 -1.27 -10.51
CA PRO A 131 31.81 -2.51 -11.30
C PRO A 131 31.64 -3.79 -10.45
N ASN A 132 31.87 -3.72 -9.14
CA ASN A 132 31.78 -4.86 -8.21
C ASN A 132 30.40 -5.01 -7.55
N LEU A 133 29.35 -4.45 -8.15
CA LEU A 133 27.98 -4.60 -7.64
C LEU A 133 27.52 -6.06 -7.75
N THR A 134 26.97 -6.61 -6.67
CA THR A 134 26.35 -7.94 -6.68
C THR A 134 25.18 -7.96 -7.68
N GLU A 135 24.82 -9.13 -8.20
CA GLU A 135 23.69 -9.29 -9.12
C GLU A 135 22.38 -8.71 -8.56
N SER A 136 22.14 -8.91 -7.26
CA SER A 136 21.03 -8.33 -6.49
C SER A 136 21.01 -6.79 -6.54
N HIS A 137 22.17 -6.15 -6.41
CA HIS A 137 22.31 -4.69 -6.49
C HIS A 137 22.12 -4.18 -7.91
N SER A 138 22.73 -4.84 -8.89
CA SER A 138 22.58 -4.50 -10.31
C SER A 138 21.12 -4.59 -10.76
N SER A 139 20.43 -5.68 -10.38
CA SER A 139 18.99 -5.86 -10.65
C SER A 139 18.14 -4.78 -9.98
N TYR A 140 18.50 -4.34 -8.77
CA TYR A 140 17.79 -3.25 -8.10
C TYR A 140 17.93 -1.91 -8.83
N VAL A 141 19.14 -1.56 -9.28
CA VAL A 141 19.39 -0.36 -10.10
C VAL A 141 18.64 -0.45 -11.43
N ASP A 142 18.69 -1.59 -12.11
CA ASP A 142 18.01 -1.79 -13.39
C ASP A 142 16.48 -1.67 -13.23
N ASN A 143 15.92 -2.20 -12.13
CA ASN A 143 14.51 -2.02 -11.78
C ASN A 143 14.16 -0.56 -11.49
N LEU A 144 15.04 0.19 -10.81
CA LEU A 144 14.85 1.63 -10.58
C LEU A 144 14.86 2.41 -11.90
N MET A 145 15.80 2.12 -12.79
CA MET A 145 15.88 2.71 -14.13
C MET A 145 14.63 2.39 -14.95
N ALA A 146 14.19 1.14 -14.98
CA ALA A 146 12.99 0.71 -15.69
C ALA A 146 11.72 1.42 -15.17
N ASN A 147 11.60 1.58 -13.85
CA ASN A 147 10.48 2.31 -13.24
C ASN A 147 10.54 3.81 -13.53
N ALA A 148 11.74 4.39 -13.55
CA ALA A 148 11.93 5.78 -13.92
C ALA A 148 11.57 6.03 -15.39
N GLN A 149 12.03 5.14 -16.29
CA GLN A 149 11.72 5.20 -17.72
C GLN A 149 10.21 5.05 -17.98
N LYS A 150 9.53 4.13 -17.29
CA LYS A 150 8.06 4.00 -17.35
C LYS A 150 7.36 5.31 -16.96
N THR A 151 7.89 6.02 -15.96
CA THR A 151 7.33 7.30 -15.51
C THR A 151 7.53 8.39 -16.57
N ILE A 152 8.72 8.48 -17.16
CA ILE A 152 9.01 9.41 -18.26
C ILE A 152 8.10 9.13 -19.46
N ASN A 153 8.00 7.87 -19.87
CA ASN A 153 7.16 7.45 -20.99
C ASN A 153 5.68 7.79 -20.73
N LYS A 154 5.18 7.60 -19.50
CA LYS A 154 3.80 7.96 -19.12
C LYS A 154 3.56 9.48 -19.19
N SER A 155 4.55 10.28 -18.80
CA SER A 155 4.47 11.74 -18.84
C SER A 155 4.58 12.29 -20.27
N LYS A 156 5.44 11.70 -21.12
CA LYS A 156 5.59 12.07 -22.53
C LYS A 156 4.42 11.62 -23.41
N ALA A 157 3.84 10.45 -23.12
CA ALA A 157 2.70 9.91 -23.85
C ALA A 157 1.35 10.58 -23.50
N GLY A 158 1.38 11.81 -22.96
CA GLY A 158 0.24 12.70 -22.74
C GLY A 158 -1.10 12.01 -22.50
N LYS A 159 -1.45 11.68 -21.25
CA LYS A 159 -2.77 11.12 -20.86
C LYS A 159 -3.31 10.00 -21.77
N CYS A 160 -2.49 9.23 -22.49
CA CYS A 160 -3.01 8.06 -23.19
C CYS A 160 -3.19 6.92 -22.20
N LEU A 161 -4.47 6.71 -21.82
CA LEU A 161 -5.06 5.46 -21.33
C LEU A 161 -4.18 4.63 -20.38
N ASN A 162 -4.15 5.03 -19.11
CA ASN A 162 -3.97 4.05 -18.04
C ASN A 162 -5.03 4.25 -16.96
N ASN A 163 -6.29 4.22 -17.40
CA ASN A 163 -7.38 3.69 -16.60
C ASN A 163 -7.32 2.15 -16.64
N LYS A 164 -6.22 1.54 -16.18
CA LYS A 164 -6.41 0.38 -15.30
C LYS A 164 -6.80 0.97 -13.95
N LYS A 165 -8.04 1.51 -13.90
CA LYS A 165 -8.77 1.54 -12.66
C LYS A 165 -8.58 0.13 -12.09
N LYS A 166 -8.00 0.02 -10.89
CA LYS A 166 -8.60 -0.87 -9.90
C LYS A 166 -10.06 -0.44 -9.91
N LEU A 167 -10.84 -1.08 -10.77
CA LEU A 167 -12.27 -0.98 -10.79
C LEU A 167 -12.61 -1.68 -9.47
N SER A 168 -12.60 -0.92 -8.37
CA SER A 168 -13.60 -1.14 -7.36
C SER A 168 -14.89 -1.18 -8.15
N LYS A 169 -15.36 -2.40 -8.47
CA LYS A 169 -16.65 -2.61 -9.10
C LYS A 169 -17.61 -1.75 -8.29
N LYS A 170 -18.02 -0.59 -8.84
CA LYS A 170 -19.39 -0.17 -8.62
C LYS A 170 -20.14 -1.40 -9.10
N LYS A 171 -20.69 -2.17 -8.15
CA LYS A 171 -21.51 -3.33 -8.48
C LYS A 171 -22.56 -2.76 -9.43
N GLU A 172 -22.43 -3.04 -10.72
CA GLU A 172 -23.56 -2.92 -11.63
C GLU A 172 -24.69 -3.66 -10.93
N GLN A 173 -25.84 -2.99 -10.78
CA GLN A 173 -26.99 -3.57 -10.11
C GLN A 173 -27.22 -4.94 -10.71
N LYS A 174 -26.99 -5.98 -9.91
CA LYS A 174 -27.05 -7.35 -10.40
C LYS A 174 -28.48 -7.58 -10.83
N THR A 175 -28.68 -7.94 -12.10
CA THR A 175 -30.03 -8.23 -12.58
C THR A 175 -30.56 -9.50 -11.92
N ALA A 176 -31.88 -9.70 -11.93
CA ALA A 176 -32.50 -10.92 -11.44
C ALA A 176 -31.88 -12.19 -12.08
N PHE A 177 -31.50 -12.08 -13.36
CA PHE A 177 -30.80 -13.14 -14.06
C PHE A 177 -29.38 -13.39 -13.54
N ASP A 178 -28.63 -12.34 -13.20
CA ASP A 178 -27.27 -12.48 -12.66
C ASP A 178 -27.28 -13.15 -11.29
N LEU A 179 -28.29 -12.84 -10.47
CA LEU A 179 -28.51 -13.49 -9.19
C LEU A 179 -28.86 -14.97 -9.36
N PHE A 180 -29.71 -15.31 -10.32
CA PHE A 180 -30.02 -16.70 -10.66
C PHE A 180 -28.82 -17.46 -11.26
N ALA A 181 -28.02 -16.80 -12.08
CA ALA A 181 -26.81 -17.41 -12.64
C ALA A 181 -25.78 -17.71 -11.53
N LEU A 182 -25.66 -16.83 -10.53
CA LEU A 182 -24.80 -17.03 -9.36
C LEU A 182 -25.19 -18.26 -8.54
N THR A 183 -26.48 -18.52 -8.33
CA THR A 183 -26.94 -19.70 -7.56
C THR A 183 -26.66 -21.03 -8.27
N LEU A 184 -26.48 -21.00 -9.59
CA LEU A 184 -26.24 -22.18 -10.42
C LEU A 184 -24.81 -22.29 -10.96
N THR A 185 -23.89 -21.41 -10.52
CA THR A 185 -22.47 -21.42 -10.94
C THR A 185 -21.80 -22.78 -10.71
N SER A 186 -22.05 -23.41 -9.56
CA SER A 186 -21.48 -24.73 -9.23
C SER A 186 -22.06 -25.88 -10.06
N LYS A 187 -23.28 -25.76 -10.60
CA LYS A 187 -23.99 -26.85 -11.28
C LYS A 187 -23.61 -26.98 -12.77
N TYR A 188 -22.97 -25.96 -13.33
CA TYR A 188 -22.58 -25.90 -14.74
C TYR A 188 -21.10 -25.50 -14.94
N ALA A 189 -20.27 -25.66 -13.92
CA ALA A 189 -18.86 -25.25 -13.91
C ALA A 189 -18.04 -25.93 -15.04
N ASP A 190 -18.38 -27.16 -15.40
CA ASP A 190 -17.66 -27.95 -16.42
C ASP A 190 -18.11 -27.63 -17.86
N MET A 191 -19.11 -26.76 -18.04
CA MET A 191 -19.59 -26.36 -19.36
C MET A 191 -18.91 -25.09 -19.87
N GLU A 192 -18.63 -25.06 -21.17
CA GLU A 192 -18.14 -23.90 -21.91
C GLU A 192 -19.06 -22.66 -21.70
N PRO A 193 -18.48 -21.46 -21.47
CA PRO A 193 -19.20 -20.31 -20.89
C PRO A 193 -20.39 -19.85 -21.75
N GLU A 194 -20.26 -19.91 -23.07
CA GLU A 194 -21.32 -19.50 -23.99
C GLU A 194 -22.51 -20.47 -23.99
N LYS A 195 -22.24 -21.78 -23.88
CA LYS A 195 -23.28 -22.82 -23.77
C LYS A 195 -23.95 -22.81 -22.39
N ARG A 196 -23.20 -22.44 -21.35
CA ARG A 196 -23.72 -22.27 -19.98
C ARG A 196 -24.74 -21.15 -19.92
N GLU A 197 -24.42 -19.99 -20.47
CA GLU A 197 -25.31 -18.83 -20.45
C GLU A 197 -26.62 -19.11 -21.22
N LYS A 198 -26.54 -19.71 -22.42
CA LYS A 198 -27.73 -20.12 -23.19
C LYS A 198 -28.64 -21.10 -22.43
N LYS A 199 -28.07 -22.04 -21.67
CA LYS A 199 -28.85 -22.98 -20.83
C LYS A 199 -29.45 -22.30 -19.62
N LEU A 200 -28.70 -21.43 -18.94
CA LEU A 200 -29.18 -20.68 -17.78
C LEU A 200 -30.31 -19.72 -18.16
N ARG A 201 -30.22 -19.06 -19.32
CA ARG A 201 -31.27 -18.18 -19.84
C ARG A 201 -32.57 -18.95 -20.12
N LYS A 202 -32.47 -20.09 -20.82
CA LYS A 202 -33.63 -20.98 -21.04
C LYS A 202 -34.25 -21.51 -19.75
N LYS A 203 -33.46 -21.69 -18.69
CA LYS A 203 -33.98 -22.10 -17.38
C LYS A 203 -34.63 -20.94 -16.63
N PHE A 204 -34.03 -19.76 -16.70
CA PHE A 204 -34.58 -18.55 -16.10
C PHE A 204 -35.92 -18.17 -16.72
N ASP A 205 -36.03 -18.26 -18.05
CA ASP A 205 -37.28 -17.98 -18.78
C ASP A 205 -38.37 -19.05 -18.53
N ARG A 206 -37.98 -20.24 -18.03
CA ARG A 206 -38.89 -21.33 -17.64
C ARG A 206 -39.23 -21.31 -16.14
N LEU A 207 -38.68 -20.38 -15.35
CA LEU A 207 -39.03 -20.25 -13.93
C LEU A 207 -40.48 -19.81 -13.79
N ASN A 208 -41.12 -20.27 -12.71
CA ASN A 208 -42.50 -19.86 -12.42
C ASN A 208 -42.53 -18.39 -11.98
N CYS A 209 -43.65 -17.69 -12.18
CA CYS A 209 -43.78 -16.25 -11.88
C CYS A 209 -43.30 -15.90 -10.45
N GLY A 210 -43.66 -16.72 -9.46
CA GLY A 210 -43.24 -16.51 -8.06
C GLY A 210 -41.74 -16.70 -7.81
N GLU A 211 -41.05 -17.58 -8.54
CA GLU A 211 -39.60 -17.79 -8.39
C GLU A 211 -38.83 -16.65 -9.04
N ARG A 212 -39.32 -16.14 -10.18
CA ARG A 212 -38.73 -14.99 -10.87
C ARG A 212 -38.87 -13.71 -10.06
N GLU A 213 -40.03 -13.51 -9.43
CA GLU A 213 -40.31 -12.34 -8.58
C GLU A 213 -39.36 -12.27 -7.36
N ILE A 214 -38.91 -13.41 -6.83
CA ILE A 214 -37.91 -13.44 -5.74
C ILE A 214 -36.58 -12.84 -6.21
N TYR A 215 -36.09 -13.21 -7.40
CA TYR A 215 -34.85 -12.67 -7.95
C TYR A 215 -35.00 -11.21 -8.38
N GLU A 216 -36.18 -10.80 -8.85
CA GLU A 216 -36.48 -9.40 -9.18
C GLU A 216 -36.53 -8.51 -7.93
N LYS A 217 -37.16 -8.97 -6.84
CA LYS A 217 -37.13 -8.29 -5.53
C LYS A 217 -35.72 -8.18 -4.95
N LEU A 218 -34.92 -9.24 -5.06
CA LEU A 218 -33.52 -9.24 -4.61
C LEU A 218 -32.63 -8.31 -5.45
N ALA A 219 -32.88 -8.22 -6.76
CA ALA A 219 -32.17 -7.30 -7.64
C ALA A 219 -32.55 -5.84 -7.39
N ALA A 220 -33.83 -5.56 -7.09
CA ALA A 220 -34.33 -4.23 -6.76
C ALA A 220 -33.87 -3.72 -5.38
N ALA A 221 -33.52 -4.61 -4.45
CA ALA A 221 -33.02 -4.28 -3.12
C ALA A 221 -31.50 -4.07 -3.04
N LEU A 222 -30.78 -4.19 -4.16
CA LEU A 222 -29.31 -4.04 -4.28
C LEU A 222 -28.89 -2.70 -4.90
#